data_AF-A0A933DKN3-F1
#
_entry.id   AF-A0A933DKN3-F1
#
_cell.length_a   1.000
_cell.length_b   1.000
_cell.length_c   1.000
_cell.angle_alpha   90.00
_cell.angle_beta   90.00
_cell.angle_gamma   90.00
#
_symmetry.space_group_name_H-M   'P 1'
#
loop_
_entity.id
_entity.type
_entity.pdbx_description
1 polymer ?
#
loop_
_entity_poly.entity_id
_entity_poly.type
_entity_poly.pdbx_seq_one_letter_code
_entity_poly.pdbx_strand_id
1 'polypeptide(L)'
;MVESLEPTNEPFNPDELYRKALADHTDYGNLPESEIKALITEIAQEIKQLEEVGEKEKARIEMPAETAKKIGAIWVNSGVGTYDTPLKEKERGVYKNLPWIQWADRQRLNHAAILARKVAEARSGENFDRGSLASIKERKAKIKEMIGRYGPKIIYNGTELEDDTVADVLSREGTIIPEDDVIIIRGSVERPIINTLDTVKTLKLPPEFRDDQELAIVAHAPHLARIMRMLNKQPPFPRTTKVRLFPVPTPEAGKKEYAELEILGILNYVLRRGVAEKESYPYVMNE
;
A
#
# COMPACT_ATOMS: atom_id res chain seq x y z
N MET A 1 -10.44 -30.01 -17.68
CA MET A 1 -9.00 -29.93 -17.34
C MET A 1 -8.65 -28.46 -17.32
N VAL A 2 -8.42 -27.91 -16.13
CA VAL A 2 -7.88 -26.56 -16.00
C VAL A 2 -6.38 -26.75 -16.06
N GLU A 3 -5.75 -26.33 -17.15
CA GLU A 3 -4.29 -26.23 -17.20
C GLU A 3 -3.86 -25.30 -16.06
N SER A 4 -3.16 -25.85 -15.08
CA SER A 4 -2.44 -25.08 -14.11
C SER A 4 -1.33 -24.36 -14.85
N LEU A 5 -1.53 -23.08 -15.13
CA LEU A 5 -0.44 -22.18 -15.53
C LEU A 5 0.56 -22.17 -14.37
N GLU A 6 1.70 -22.82 -14.59
CA GLU A 6 2.85 -22.64 -13.72
C GLU A 6 3.22 -21.16 -13.72
N PRO A 7 3.47 -20.54 -12.55
CA PRO A 7 3.87 -19.14 -12.49
C PRO A 7 5.20 -18.98 -13.22
N THR A 8 5.19 -18.21 -14.32
CA THR A 8 6.41 -17.90 -15.06
C THR A 8 7.24 -16.92 -14.23
N ASN A 9 8.20 -17.48 -13.48
CA ASN A 9 9.27 -16.77 -12.79
C ASN A 9 10.28 -16.15 -13.78
N GLU A 10 9.83 -15.63 -14.93
CA GLU A 10 10.72 -14.95 -15.85
C GLU A 10 11.19 -13.63 -15.23
N PRO A 11 12.50 -13.45 -15.00
CA PRO A 11 13.01 -12.16 -14.56
C PRO A 11 12.66 -11.09 -15.61
N PHE A 12 12.28 -9.90 -15.16
CA PHE A 12 12.03 -8.76 -16.04
C PHE A 12 13.25 -8.53 -16.95
N ASN A 13 13.01 -8.33 -18.24
CA ASN A 13 14.07 -8.01 -19.20
C ASN A 13 14.34 -6.49 -19.19
N PRO A 14 15.48 -6.01 -18.63
CA PRO A 14 15.75 -4.58 -18.53
C PRO A 14 15.92 -3.91 -19.91
N ASP A 15 16.37 -4.66 -20.94
CA ASP A 15 16.50 -4.15 -22.31
C ASP A 15 15.14 -3.87 -22.95
N GLU A 16 14.14 -4.70 -22.67
CA GLU A 16 12.77 -4.49 -23.16
C GLU A 16 12.15 -3.26 -22.47
N LEU A 17 12.26 -3.17 -21.15
CA LEU A 17 11.73 -2.05 -20.38
C LEU A 17 12.42 -0.73 -20.73
N TYR A 18 13.74 -0.73 -20.96
CA TYR A 18 14.46 0.44 -21.43
C TYR A 18 13.97 0.90 -22.81
N ARG A 19 13.75 -0.03 -23.75
CA ARG A 19 13.19 0.30 -25.08
C ARG A 19 11.77 0.87 -24.98
N LYS A 20 10.91 0.31 -24.11
CA LYS A 20 9.57 0.86 -23.83
C LYS A 20 9.69 2.28 -23.26
N ALA A 21 10.55 2.48 -22.27
CA ALA A 21 10.81 3.78 -21.66
C ALA A 21 11.27 4.83 -22.70
N LEU A 22 12.19 4.47 -23.59
CA LEU A 22 12.66 5.33 -24.68
C LEU A 22 11.58 5.67 -25.70
N ALA A 23 10.70 4.72 -26.01
CA ALA A 23 9.60 4.92 -26.94
C ALA A 23 8.59 5.96 -26.40
N ASP A 24 8.31 5.92 -25.10
CA ASP A 24 7.43 6.88 -24.43
C ASP A 24 8.13 8.23 -24.20
N HIS A 25 9.43 8.22 -23.92
CA HIS A 25 10.24 9.37 -23.51
C HIS A 25 11.63 9.34 -24.16
N THR A 26 11.75 9.94 -25.33
CA THR A 26 12.99 9.94 -26.14
C THR A 26 14.16 10.66 -25.44
N ASP A 27 13.88 11.53 -24.48
CA ASP A 27 14.87 12.24 -23.67
C ASP A 27 15.70 11.32 -22.77
N TYR A 28 15.24 10.09 -22.50
CA TYR A 28 16.06 9.08 -21.84
C TYR A 28 17.32 8.68 -22.62
N GLY A 29 17.35 8.89 -23.94
CA GLY A 29 18.54 8.65 -24.76
C GLY A 29 19.72 9.57 -24.43
N ASN A 30 19.48 10.64 -23.65
CA ASN A 30 20.53 11.54 -23.18
C ASN A 30 21.21 11.08 -21.88
N LEU A 31 20.69 10.03 -21.25
CA LEU A 31 21.22 9.47 -20.01
C LEU A 31 22.01 8.19 -20.30
N PRO A 32 22.98 7.80 -19.44
CA PRO A 32 23.69 6.55 -19.60
C PRO A 32 22.72 5.35 -19.55
N GLU A 33 22.65 4.60 -20.65
CA GLU A 33 21.80 3.42 -20.78
C GLU A 33 22.04 2.40 -19.66
N SER A 34 23.29 2.20 -19.26
CA SER A 34 23.68 1.32 -18.15
C SER A 34 23.07 1.74 -16.82
N GLU A 35 22.96 3.05 -16.55
CA GLU A 35 22.34 3.55 -15.31
C GLU A 35 20.84 3.30 -15.29
N ILE A 36 20.15 3.50 -16.41
CA ILE A 36 18.70 3.28 -16.49
C ILE A 36 18.40 1.79 -16.32
N LYS A 37 19.17 0.91 -16.99
CA LYS A 37 19.00 -0.55 -16.87
C LYS A 37 19.32 -1.07 -15.47
N ALA A 38 20.35 -0.51 -14.81
CA ALA A 38 20.65 -0.82 -13.42
C ALA A 38 19.47 -0.47 -12.51
N LEU A 39 18.93 0.75 -12.66
CA LEU A 39 17.76 1.20 -11.90
C LEU A 39 16.52 0.32 -12.16
N ILE A 40 16.25 -0.07 -13.41
CA ILE A 40 15.18 -1.00 -13.76
C ILE A 40 15.34 -2.33 -13.01
N THR A 41 16.56 -2.89 -13.03
CA THR A 41 16.88 -4.16 -12.35
C THR A 41 16.65 -4.06 -10.85
N GLU A 42 17.11 -2.97 -10.23
CA GLU A 42 16.94 -2.73 -8.79
C GLU A 42 15.46 -2.63 -8.41
N ILE A 43 14.67 -1.85 -9.16
CA ILE A 43 13.22 -1.72 -8.92
C ILE A 43 12.53 -3.08 -9.10
N ALA A 44 12.86 -3.83 -10.14
CA ALA A 44 12.27 -5.14 -10.40
C ALA A 44 12.55 -6.14 -9.27
N GLN A 45 13.79 -6.15 -8.76
CA GLN A 45 14.19 -6.97 -7.61
C GLN A 45 13.41 -6.58 -6.35
N GLU A 46 13.27 -5.29 -6.07
CA GLU A 46 12.50 -4.78 -4.93
C GLU A 46 11.02 -5.16 -5.01
N ILE A 47 10.38 -4.95 -6.18
CA ILE A 47 8.98 -5.34 -6.40
C ILE A 47 8.81 -6.84 -6.18
N LYS A 48 9.72 -7.67 -6.70
CA LYS A 48 9.67 -9.12 -6.50
C LYS A 48 9.71 -9.49 -5.01
N GLN A 49 10.61 -8.90 -4.23
CA GLN A 49 10.69 -9.15 -2.78
C GLN A 49 9.40 -8.74 -2.07
N LEU A 50 8.81 -7.60 -2.45
CA LEU A 50 7.54 -7.13 -1.89
C LEU A 50 6.37 -8.06 -2.26
N GLU A 51 6.33 -8.59 -3.47
CA GLU A 51 5.34 -9.58 -3.90
C GLU A 51 5.47 -10.89 -3.12
N GLU A 52 6.70 -11.38 -2.89
CA GLU A 52 6.96 -12.59 -2.10
C GLU A 52 6.47 -12.45 -0.66
N VAL A 53 6.74 -11.31 -0.02
CA VAL A 53 6.21 -10.99 1.31
C VAL A 53 4.68 -10.88 1.28
N GLY A 54 4.12 -10.19 0.29
CA GLY A 54 2.68 -9.99 0.16
C GLY A 54 1.92 -11.31 0.00
N GLU A 55 2.44 -12.25 -0.79
CA GLU A 55 1.84 -13.57 -0.96
C GLU A 55 1.89 -14.40 0.32
N LYS A 56 3.01 -14.34 1.06
CA LYS A 56 3.14 -14.99 2.38
C LYS A 56 2.11 -14.45 3.38
N GLU A 57 1.85 -13.15 3.36
CA GLU A 57 0.97 -12.47 4.31
C GLU A 57 -0.50 -12.42 3.90
N LYS A 58 -0.82 -12.76 2.65
CA LYS A 58 -2.15 -12.65 2.05
C LYS A 58 -3.25 -13.31 2.86
N ALA A 59 -2.99 -14.51 3.37
CA ALA A 59 -3.95 -15.26 4.18
C ALA A 59 -3.89 -14.87 5.67
N ARG A 60 -2.70 -14.50 6.15
CA ARG A 60 -2.45 -14.18 7.56
C ARG A 60 -1.15 -13.42 7.73
N ILE A 61 -1.18 -12.33 8.50
CA ILE A 61 0.02 -11.60 8.92
C ILE A 61 0.63 -12.31 10.14
N GLU A 62 1.78 -12.94 9.94
CA GLU A 62 2.56 -13.59 10.99
C GLU A 62 3.70 -12.69 11.43
N MET A 63 3.58 -12.11 12.62
CA MET A 63 4.54 -11.14 13.15
C MET A 63 4.75 -11.36 14.65
N PRO A 64 5.99 -11.23 15.17
CA PRO A 64 6.24 -11.26 16.62
C PRO A 64 5.45 -10.17 17.36
N ALA A 65 4.95 -10.49 18.55
CA ALA A 65 4.14 -9.56 19.34
C ALA A 65 4.88 -8.25 19.65
N GLU A 66 6.19 -8.31 19.93
CA GLU A 66 7.02 -7.13 20.18
C GLU A 66 7.17 -6.23 18.97
N THR A 67 7.18 -6.79 17.75
CA THR A 67 7.16 -6.02 16.51
C THR A 67 5.79 -5.38 16.30
N ALA A 68 4.72 -6.15 16.48
CA ALA A 68 3.35 -5.65 16.34
C ALA A 68 3.04 -4.47 17.28
N LYS A 69 3.50 -4.54 18.53
CA LYS A 69 3.29 -3.47 19.53
C LYS A 69 3.90 -2.12 19.11
N LYS A 70 4.99 -2.13 18.33
CA LYS A 70 5.70 -0.92 17.85
C LYS A 70 4.93 -0.17 16.78
N ILE A 71 4.00 -0.78 16.07
CA ILE A 71 3.24 -0.13 14.99
C ILE A 71 2.32 0.94 15.59
N GLY A 72 2.71 2.21 15.50
CA GLY A 72 1.95 3.33 16.05
C GLY A 72 0.76 3.74 15.19
N ALA A 73 0.97 3.69 13.87
CA ALA A 73 -0.03 4.05 12.87
C ALA A 73 0.08 3.14 11.64
N ILE A 74 -1.02 2.99 10.91
CA ILE A 74 -1.09 2.30 9.61
C ILE A 74 -1.51 3.33 8.57
N TRP A 75 -0.69 3.58 7.56
CA TRP A 75 -1.05 4.39 6.41
C TRP A 75 -1.49 3.50 5.25
N VAL A 76 -2.71 3.73 4.77
CA VAL A 76 -3.29 3.02 3.63
C VAL A 76 -3.37 3.99 2.45
N ASN A 77 -2.62 3.72 1.39
CA ASN A 77 -2.65 4.53 0.18
C ASN A 77 -3.80 4.07 -0.72
N SER A 78 -4.63 4.99 -1.22
CA SER A 78 -5.81 4.62 -2.00
C SER A 78 -5.48 3.83 -3.29
N GLY A 79 -6.33 2.85 -3.58
CA GLY A 79 -6.21 1.93 -4.70
C GLY A 79 -7.04 2.30 -5.93
N VAL A 80 -7.11 1.39 -6.90
CA VAL A 80 -8.11 1.45 -7.97
C VAL A 80 -9.47 1.06 -7.40
N GLY A 81 -10.52 1.72 -7.90
CA GLY A 81 -11.88 1.57 -7.38
C GLY A 81 -12.10 2.32 -6.06
N THR A 82 -13.06 1.85 -5.27
CA THR A 82 -13.30 2.26 -3.88
C THR A 82 -13.52 1.02 -3.04
N TYR A 83 -13.88 1.19 -1.76
CA TYR A 83 -14.32 0.04 -0.98
C TYR A 83 -15.59 -0.61 -1.55
N ASP A 84 -16.49 0.10 -2.24
CA ASP A 84 -17.78 -0.46 -2.71
C ASP A 84 -17.91 -0.62 -4.21
N THR A 85 -17.00 -0.02 -4.97
CA THR A 85 -17.03 -0.07 -6.43
C THR A 85 -15.72 -0.64 -6.96
N PRO A 86 -15.75 -1.64 -7.88
CA PRO A 86 -14.53 -2.23 -8.43
C PRO A 86 -13.64 -1.22 -9.16
N LEU A 87 -14.27 -0.26 -9.83
CA LEU A 87 -13.67 0.72 -10.71
C LEU A 87 -14.49 2.01 -10.66
N LYS A 88 -13.85 3.17 -10.47
CA LYS A 88 -14.53 4.46 -10.50
C LYS A 88 -14.87 4.84 -11.95
N GLU A 89 -15.96 5.57 -12.16
CA GLU A 89 -16.35 6.08 -13.49
C GLU A 89 -15.22 6.93 -14.12
N LYS A 90 -14.61 7.78 -13.30
CA LYS A 90 -13.44 8.61 -13.66
C LYS A 90 -12.12 7.96 -13.24
N GLU A 91 -11.97 6.66 -13.43
CA GLU A 91 -10.68 6.00 -13.15
C GLU A 91 -9.58 6.48 -14.11
N ARG A 92 -8.32 6.39 -13.66
CA ARG A 92 -7.15 6.66 -14.50
C ARG A 92 -7.14 5.74 -15.73
N GLY A 93 -6.89 6.32 -16.91
CA GLY A 93 -6.95 5.63 -18.20
C GLY A 93 -6.13 4.34 -18.27
N VAL A 94 -4.94 4.33 -17.66
CA VAL A 94 -4.05 3.16 -17.57
C VAL A 94 -4.70 1.95 -16.88
N TYR A 95 -5.67 2.16 -15.98
CA TYR A 95 -6.31 1.07 -15.22
C TYR A 95 -7.72 0.73 -15.69
N LYS A 96 -8.34 1.54 -16.56
CA LYS A 96 -9.76 1.38 -16.94
C LYS A 96 -10.10 0.02 -17.53
N ASN A 97 -9.15 -0.60 -18.22
CA ASN A 97 -9.36 -1.84 -18.97
C ASN A 97 -8.60 -3.03 -18.36
N LEU A 98 -8.13 -2.92 -17.12
CA LEU A 98 -7.32 -3.96 -16.46
C LEU A 98 -8.15 -4.66 -15.38
N PRO A 99 -8.73 -5.84 -15.65
CA PRO A 99 -9.63 -6.51 -14.69
C PRO A 99 -8.93 -6.90 -13.39
N TRP A 100 -7.63 -7.20 -13.46
CA TRP A 100 -6.85 -7.71 -12.33
C TRP A 100 -6.63 -6.68 -11.22
N ILE A 101 -6.76 -5.36 -11.49
CA ILE A 101 -6.57 -4.31 -10.47
C ILE A 101 -7.89 -3.83 -9.83
N GLN A 102 -9.03 -4.34 -10.29
CA GLN A 102 -10.32 -3.99 -9.71
C GLN A 102 -10.35 -4.35 -8.21
N TRP A 103 -11.04 -3.52 -7.42
CA TRP A 103 -11.13 -3.66 -5.96
C TRP A 103 -9.80 -3.48 -5.20
N ALA A 104 -8.77 -2.92 -5.84
CA ALA A 104 -7.48 -2.73 -5.19
C ALA A 104 -7.57 -1.88 -3.91
N ASP A 105 -8.46 -0.88 -3.87
CA ASP A 105 -8.69 -0.07 -2.68
C ASP A 105 -9.29 -0.89 -1.52
N ARG A 106 -10.35 -1.66 -1.79
CA ARG A 106 -10.94 -2.62 -0.83
C ARG A 106 -9.90 -3.62 -0.30
N GLN A 107 -9.05 -4.16 -1.17
CA GLN A 107 -8.02 -5.14 -0.76
C GLN A 107 -7.03 -4.54 0.22
N ARG A 108 -6.56 -3.31 -0.03
CA ARG A 108 -5.67 -2.57 0.87
C ARG A 108 -6.33 -2.26 2.22
N LEU A 109 -7.57 -1.78 2.20
CA LEU A 109 -8.34 -1.50 3.41
C LEU A 109 -8.57 -2.77 4.26
N ASN A 110 -8.91 -3.89 3.62
CA ASN A 110 -9.06 -5.17 4.31
C ASN A 110 -7.75 -5.66 4.93
N HIS A 111 -6.63 -5.52 4.20
CA HIS A 111 -5.31 -5.89 4.71
C HIS A 111 -4.91 -5.02 5.91
N ALA A 112 -5.18 -3.71 5.86
CA ALA A 112 -4.98 -2.81 6.98
C ALA A 112 -5.85 -3.17 8.20
N ALA A 113 -7.09 -3.61 7.99
CA ALA A 113 -7.96 -4.07 9.08
C ALA A 113 -7.43 -5.35 9.75
N ILE A 114 -6.87 -6.28 8.98
CA ILE A 114 -6.19 -7.48 9.51
C ILE A 114 -4.97 -7.07 10.34
N LEU A 115 -4.17 -6.12 9.85
CA LEU A 115 -3.01 -5.61 10.59
C LEU A 115 -3.42 -4.89 11.88
N ALA A 116 -4.44 -4.03 11.85
CA ALA A 116 -4.94 -3.33 13.03
C ALA A 116 -5.41 -4.31 14.12
N ARG A 117 -6.14 -5.37 13.71
CA ARG A 117 -6.51 -6.46 14.61
C ARG A 117 -5.28 -7.14 15.21
N LYS A 118 -4.27 -7.46 14.41
CA LYS A 118 -3.04 -8.12 14.88
C LYS A 118 -2.27 -7.27 15.91
N VAL A 119 -2.21 -5.96 15.69
CA VAL A 119 -1.61 -5.01 16.64
C VAL A 119 -2.41 -4.96 17.94
N ALA A 120 -3.74 -4.91 17.87
CA ALA A 120 -4.62 -4.94 19.04
C ALA A 120 -4.50 -6.25 19.84
N GLU A 121 -4.42 -7.40 19.18
CA GLU A 121 -4.15 -8.71 19.81
C GLU A 121 -2.80 -8.69 20.55
N ALA A 122 -1.75 -8.19 19.91
CA ALA A 122 -0.42 -8.16 20.51
C ALA A 122 -0.31 -7.22 21.72
N ARG A 123 -1.00 -6.07 21.69
CA ARG A 123 -1.01 -5.08 22.79
C ARG A 123 -1.88 -5.49 23.95
N SER A 124 -2.99 -6.18 23.69
CA SER A 124 -3.90 -6.64 24.73
C SER A 124 -3.49 -7.97 25.36
N GLY A 125 -2.74 -8.81 24.63
CA GLY A 125 -2.45 -10.18 25.03
C GLY A 125 -3.60 -11.16 24.77
N GLU A 126 -4.71 -10.72 24.17
CA GLU A 126 -5.84 -11.57 23.78
C GLU A 126 -5.69 -12.10 22.35
N ASN A 127 -6.16 -13.31 22.08
CA ASN A 127 -6.21 -13.89 20.73
C ASN A 127 -7.67 -14.19 20.32
N PHE A 128 -8.13 -13.58 19.24
CA PHE A 128 -9.53 -13.69 18.78
C PHE A 128 -9.84 -14.99 18.02
N ASP A 129 -8.86 -15.85 17.75
CA ASP A 129 -9.06 -17.15 17.10
C ASP A 129 -9.36 -18.29 18.10
N ARG A 130 -9.23 -18.04 19.41
CA ARG A 130 -9.32 -19.06 20.46
C ARG A 130 -10.57 -18.99 21.36
N GLY A 131 -11.58 -18.19 20.99
CA GLY A 131 -12.78 -17.99 21.82
C GLY A 131 -14.05 -18.62 21.26
N SER A 132 -14.84 -19.28 22.12
CA SER A 132 -16.24 -19.63 21.86
C SER A 132 -17.13 -18.41 22.06
N LEU A 133 -17.16 -17.48 21.09
CA LEU A 133 -18.17 -16.42 21.10
C LEU A 133 -19.46 -16.96 20.50
N ALA A 134 -20.60 -16.66 21.13
CA ALA A 134 -21.89 -17.28 20.82
C ALA A 134 -22.44 -16.85 19.44
N SER A 135 -22.05 -15.68 18.93
CA SER A 135 -22.44 -15.19 17.60
C SER A 135 -21.36 -14.40 16.85
N ILE A 136 -21.46 -14.35 15.51
CA ILE A 136 -20.59 -13.52 14.64
C ILE A 136 -20.69 -12.04 15.01
N LYS A 137 -21.89 -11.57 15.38
CA LYS A 137 -22.15 -10.17 15.75
C LYS A 137 -21.37 -9.77 16.99
N GLU A 138 -21.42 -10.57 18.05
CA GLU A 138 -20.66 -10.34 19.28
C GLU A 138 -19.15 -10.40 19.03
N ARG A 139 -18.68 -11.32 18.18
CA ARG A 139 -17.27 -11.39 17.78
C ARG A 139 -16.81 -10.11 17.10
N LYS A 140 -17.59 -9.58 16.15
CA LYS A 140 -17.27 -8.30 15.50
C LYS A 140 -17.26 -7.14 16.47
N ALA A 141 -18.25 -7.07 17.38
CA ALA A 141 -18.31 -6.02 18.39
C ALA A 141 -17.09 -6.05 19.34
N LYS A 142 -16.71 -7.24 19.83
CA LYS A 142 -15.52 -7.41 20.67
C LYS A 142 -14.23 -7.02 19.94
N ILE A 143 -14.08 -7.41 18.66
CA ILE A 143 -12.93 -7.01 17.84
C ILE A 143 -12.90 -5.48 17.70
N LYS A 144 -14.04 -4.85 17.40
CA LYS A 144 -14.13 -3.39 17.27
C LYS A 144 -13.73 -2.66 18.55
N GLU A 145 -14.27 -3.09 19.69
CA GLU A 145 -13.93 -2.53 21.00
C GLU A 145 -12.42 -2.65 21.30
N MET A 146 -11.83 -3.79 20.99
CA MET A 146 -10.42 -4.03 21.25
C MET A 146 -9.49 -3.24 20.34
N ILE A 147 -9.85 -3.08 19.06
CA ILE A 147 -9.15 -2.17 18.17
C ILE A 147 -9.28 -0.74 18.71
N GLY A 148 -10.45 -0.34 19.19
CA GLY A 148 -10.66 0.98 19.83
C GLY A 148 -9.76 1.26 21.03
N ARG A 149 -9.47 0.23 21.83
CA ARG A 149 -8.66 0.37 23.04
C ARG A 149 -7.16 0.23 22.81
N TYR A 150 -6.76 -0.63 21.87
CA TYR A 150 -5.37 -1.08 21.74
C TYR A 150 -4.81 -0.99 20.32
N GLY A 151 -5.66 -0.74 19.33
CA GLY A 151 -5.27 -0.65 17.92
C GLY A 151 -4.38 0.56 17.62
N PRO A 152 -3.73 0.57 16.44
CA PRO A 152 -3.06 1.75 15.92
C PRO A 152 -4.09 2.68 15.27
N LYS A 153 -3.75 3.97 15.13
CA LYS A 153 -4.50 4.85 14.23
C LYS A 153 -4.30 4.41 12.78
N ILE A 154 -5.36 4.45 11.99
CA ILE A 154 -5.32 4.21 10.54
C ILE A 154 -5.42 5.56 9.85
N ILE A 155 -4.49 5.84 8.95
CA ILE A 155 -4.48 7.04 8.12
C ILE A 155 -4.90 6.59 6.72
N TYR A 156 -5.96 7.21 6.19
CA TYR A 156 -6.39 7.00 4.82
C TYR A 156 -6.37 8.33 4.08
N ASN A 157 -5.92 8.31 2.83
CA ASN A 157 -6.06 9.47 1.97
C ASN A 157 -6.19 9.05 0.50
N GLY A 158 -7.27 9.48 -0.11
CA GLY A 158 -7.59 9.24 -1.51
C GLY A 158 -8.22 10.46 -2.17
N THR A 159 -8.85 10.23 -3.31
CA THR A 159 -9.75 11.18 -3.95
C THR A 159 -11.00 11.41 -3.09
N GLU A 160 -11.73 12.49 -3.33
CA GLU A 160 -12.96 12.82 -2.58
C GLU A 160 -13.95 11.64 -2.51
N LEU A 161 -14.20 10.96 -3.64
CA LEU A 161 -15.09 9.80 -3.71
C LEU A 161 -14.58 8.60 -2.87
N GLU A 162 -13.28 8.39 -2.84
CA GLU A 162 -12.65 7.33 -2.04
C GLU A 162 -12.78 7.63 -0.55
N ASP A 163 -12.47 8.86 -0.14
CA ASP A 163 -12.59 9.34 1.23
C ASP A 163 -14.04 9.26 1.74
N ASP A 164 -15.01 9.65 0.92
CA ASP A 164 -16.45 9.54 1.22
C ASP A 164 -16.91 8.10 1.37
N THR A 165 -16.42 7.22 0.49
CA THR A 165 -16.74 5.78 0.58
C THR A 165 -16.19 5.19 1.87
N VAL A 166 -14.96 5.52 2.26
CA VAL A 166 -14.37 5.04 3.53
C VAL A 166 -15.16 5.54 4.73
N ALA A 167 -15.53 6.83 4.76
CA ALA A 167 -16.34 7.39 5.84
C ALA A 167 -17.69 6.67 5.97
N ASP A 168 -18.38 6.44 4.85
CA ASP A 168 -19.64 5.69 4.84
C ASP A 168 -19.45 4.25 5.36
N VAL A 169 -18.43 3.53 4.89
CA VAL A 169 -18.12 2.15 5.31
C VAL A 169 -17.88 2.04 6.82
N LEU A 170 -17.19 3.02 7.43
CA LEU A 170 -16.93 3.03 8.87
C LEU A 170 -18.20 3.17 9.71
N SER A 171 -19.22 3.87 9.18
CA SER A 171 -20.53 4.03 9.83
C SER A 171 -21.42 2.78 9.78
N ARG A 172 -21.12 1.81 8.90
CA ARG A 172 -21.97 0.63 8.67
C ARG A 172 -21.94 -0.36 9.82
N GLU A 173 -23.09 -1.01 10.06
CA GLU A 173 -23.16 -2.12 11.02
C GLU A 173 -22.26 -3.28 10.58
N GLY A 174 -21.44 -3.78 11.50
CA GLY A 174 -20.56 -4.92 11.27
C GLY A 174 -19.17 -4.57 10.75
N THR A 175 -18.84 -3.29 10.55
CA THR A 175 -17.47 -2.82 10.38
C THR A 175 -16.71 -2.93 11.70
N ILE A 176 -15.55 -3.61 11.67
CA ILE A 176 -14.75 -3.90 12.86
C ILE A 176 -13.76 -2.79 13.23
N ILE A 177 -13.54 -1.82 12.34
CA ILE A 177 -12.67 -0.67 12.60
C ILE A 177 -13.51 0.44 13.23
N PRO A 178 -13.14 0.97 14.40
CA PRO A 178 -13.76 2.16 14.97
C PRO A 178 -13.51 3.39 14.08
N GLU A 179 -14.54 4.21 13.91
CA GLU A 179 -14.43 5.45 13.12
C GLU A 179 -13.41 6.41 13.73
N ASP A 180 -13.40 6.57 15.05
CA ASP A 180 -12.47 7.44 15.79
C ASP A 180 -10.99 7.02 15.66
N ASP A 181 -10.72 5.82 15.16
CA ASP A 181 -9.36 5.34 14.90
C ASP A 181 -8.91 5.58 13.45
N VAL A 182 -9.78 6.11 12.60
CA VAL A 182 -9.43 6.42 11.21
C VAL A 182 -9.33 7.92 10.99
N ILE A 183 -8.16 8.38 10.58
CA ILE A 183 -7.88 9.73 10.14
C ILE A 183 -7.96 9.76 8.61
N ILE A 184 -9.06 10.27 8.07
CA ILE A 184 -9.23 10.48 6.63
C ILE A 184 -8.67 11.87 6.27
N ILE A 185 -7.53 11.92 5.57
CA ILE A 185 -6.92 13.17 5.11
C ILE A 185 -7.47 13.52 3.74
N ARG A 186 -8.40 14.48 3.73
CA ARG A 186 -9.06 14.97 2.53
C ARG A 186 -8.23 16.04 1.82
N GLY A 187 -8.23 16.00 0.49
CA GLY A 187 -7.76 17.13 -0.32
C GLY A 187 -8.66 18.36 -0.15
N SER A 188 -8.15 19.54 -0.48
CA SER A 188 -8.97 20.75 -0.60
C SER A 188 -9.28 21.06 -2.06
N VAL A 189 -10.23 21.96 -2.33
CA VAL A 189 -10.50 22.45 -3.69
C VAL A 189 -9.24 23.01 -4.35
N GLU A 190 -8.39 23.70 -3.57
CA GLU A 190 -7.14 24.30 -4.05
C GLU A 190 -6.00 23.28 -4.19
N ARG A 191 -6.04 22.18 -3.43
CA ARG A 191 -5.03 21.12 -3.41
C ARG A 191 -5.72 19.75 -3.36
N PRO A 192 -6.36 19.33 -4.46
CA PRO A 192 -7.06 18.06 -4.50
C PRO A 192 -6.05 16.91 -4.49
N ILE A 193 -6.43 15.79 -3.91
CA ILE A 193 -5.66 14.55 -3.99
C ILE A 193 -6.15 13.81 -5.24
N ILE A 194 -5.28 13.71 -6.25
CA ILE A 194 -5.61 13.04 -7.53
C ILE A 194 -4.61 11.96 -7.90
N ASN A 195 -3.43 11.94 -7.26
CA ASN A 195 -2.39 10.97 -7.54
C ASN A 195 -1.56 10.63 -6.26
N THR A 196 -0.66 9.66 -6.39
CA THR A 196 0.18 9.19 -5.28
C THR A 196 1.13 10.27 -4.73
N LEU A 197 1.60 11.20 -5.57
CA LEU A 197 2.46 12.27 -5.09
C LEU A 197 1.68 13.20 -4.16
N ASP A 198 0.41 13.45 -4.45
CA ASP A 198 -0.47 14.24 -3.58
C ASP A 198 -0.70 13.51 -2.26
N THR A 199 -0.96 12.20 -2.29
CA THR A 199 -1.13 11.41 -1.05
C THR A 199 0.14 11.39 -0.19
N VAL A 200 1.33 11.33 -0.81
CA VAL A 200 2.60 11.46 -0.08
C VAL A 200 2.75 12.84 0.55
N LYS A 201 2.41 13.92 -0.18
CA LYS A 201 2.58 15.30 0.31
C LYS A 201 1.57 15.67 1.40
N THR A 202 0.39 15.08 1.40
CA THR A 202 -0.67 15.41 2.35
C THR A 202 -0.65 14.55 3.60
N LEU A 203 0.10 13.44 3.60
CA LEU A 203 0.25 12.57 4.76
C LEU A 203 0.68 13.39 6.00
N LYS A 204 0.02 13.12 7.12
CA LYS A 204 0.37 13.63 8.44
C LYS A 204 0.26 12.50 9.44
N LEU A 205 1.27 12.36 10.28
CA LEU A 205 1.22 11.41 11.38
C LEU A 205 0.20 11.88 12.45
N PRO A 206 -0.43 10.95 13.17
CA PRO A 206 -1.28 11.29 14.31
C PRO A 206 -0.50 12.10 15.35
N PRO A 207 -1.12 13.09 16.03
CA PRO A 207 -0.45 13.89 17.07
C PRO A 207 0.20 13.05 18.19
N GLU A 208 -0.36 11.87 18.47
CA GLU A 208 0.11 10.93 19.49
C GLU A 208 1.22 9.98 19.01
N PHE A 209 1.64 10.07 17.74
CA PHE A 209 2.69 9.23 17.17
C PHE A 209 4.05 9.58 17.79
N ARG A 210 4.75 8.56 18.31
CA ARG A 210 6.02 8.71 19.04
C ARG A 210 7.22 8.23 18.23
N ASP A 211 8.40 8.73 18.57
CA ASP A 211 9.67 8.40 17.89
C ASP A 211 10.08 6.92 18.02
N ASP A 212 9.59 6.21 19.04
CA ASP A 212 9.86 4.79 19.24
C ASP A 212 8.94 3.87 18.40
N GLN A 213 7.92 4.46 17.77
CA GLN A 213 6.93 3.73 16.97
C GLN A 213 7.33 3.60 15.50
N GLU A 214 6.72 2.62 14.84
CA GLU A 214 6.86 2.37 13.41
C GLU A 214 5.57 2.79 12.68
N LEU A 215 5.72 3.42 11.52
CA LEU A 215 4.65 3.65 10.56
C LEU A 215 4.55 2.42 9.66
N ALA A 216 3.42 1.71 9.75
CA ALA A 216 3.10 0.66 8.80
C ALA A 216 2.52 1.27 7.51
N ILE A 217 2.98 0.84 6.33
CA ILE A 217 2.44 1.30 5.05
C ILE A 217 1.83 0.12 4.29
N VAL A 218 0.57 0.28 3.88
CA VAL A 218 -0.19 -0.73 3.13
C VAL A 218 -0.51 -0.20 1.74
N ALA A 219 0.02 -0.87 0.72
CA ALA A 219 -0.35 -0.71 -0.68
C ALA A 219 0.02 -1.98 -1.47
N HIS A 220 -0.35 -2.02 -2.74
CA HIS A 220 0.11 -3.11 -3.62
C HIS A 220 1.63 -3.08 -3.75
N ALA A 221 2.28 -4.25 -3.82
CA ALA A 221 3.74 -4.39 -3.85
C ALA A 221 4.44 -3.49 -4.90
N PRO A 222 4.03 -3.48 -6.19
CA PRO A 222 4.60 -2.56 -7.19
C PRO A 222 4.46 -1.08 -6.82
N HIS A 223 3.31 -0.71 -6.23
CA HIS A 223 3.03 0.66 -5.84
C HIS A 223 3.87 1.12 -4.64
N LEU A 224 4.18 0.21 -3.70
CA LEU A 224 5.03 0.51 -2.56
C LEU A 224 6.43 0.95 -3.00
N ALA A 225 7.04 0.26 -3.97
CA ALA A 225 8.34 0.65 -4.52
C ALA A 225 8.36 2.11 -5.03
N ARG A 226 7.26 2.58 -5.63
CA ARG A 226 7.10 3.99 -6.03
C ARG A 226 6.91 4.92 -4.84
N ILE A 227 6.04 4.56 -3.88
CA ILE A 227 5.78 5.35 -2.68
C ILE A 227 7.07 5.59 -1.90
N MET A 228 7.90 4.55 -1.71
CA MET A 228 9.13 4.65 -0.93
C MET A 228 10.16 5.59 -1.54
N ARG A 229 10.28 5.63 -2.86
CA ARG A 229 11.14 6.60 -3.56
C ARG A 229 10.63 8.04 -3.46
N MET A 230 9.30 8.23 -3.50
CA MET A 230 8.69 9.55 -3.26
C MET A 230 8.91 10.02 -1.81
N LEU A 231 8.77 9.11 -0.83
CA LEU A 231 9.06 9.39 0.58
C LEU A 231 10.53 9.75 0.80
N ASN A 232 11.47 9.11 0.08
CA ASN A 232 12.88 9.43 0.24
C ASN A 232 13.19 10.88 -0.18
N LYS A 233 12.54 11.30 -1.26
CA LYS A 233 12.66 12.66 -1.80
C LYS A 233 12.11 13.71 -0.84
N GLN A 234 10.91 13.47 -0.35
CA GLN A 234 10.10 14.45 0.38
C GLN A 234 9.31 13.75 1.49
N PRO A 235 9.99 13.35 2.58
CA PRO A 235 9.31 12.68 3.69
C PRO A 235 8.37 13.69 4.37
N PRO A 236 7.07 13.39 4.49
CA PRO A 236 6.09 14.26 5.14
C PRO A 236 6.14 14.16 6.68
N PHE A 237 7.13 13.44 7.20
CA PHE A 237 7.39 13.16 8.61
C PHE A 237 8.90 13.26 8.89
N PRO A 238 9.34 13.28 10.16
CA PRO A 238 10.76 13.30 10.50
C PRO A 238 11.53 12.16 9.82
N ARG A 239 12.74 12.42 9.30
CA ARG A 239 13.58 11.38 8.66
C ARG A 239 13.98 10.22 9.58
N THR A 240 13.75 10.36 10.89
CA THR A 240 13.97 9.32 11.90
C THR A 240 12.80 8.34 12.02
N THR A 241 11.65 8.63 11.40
CA THR A 241 10.47 7.76 11.44
C THR A 241 10.79 6.40 10.82
N LYS A 242 10.62 5.34 11.60
CA LYS A 242 10.80 3.96 11.14
C LYS A 242 9.59 3.54 10.32
N VAL A 243 9.84 2.95 9.16
CA VAL A 243 8.78 2.49 8.24
C VAL A 243 8.83 0.97 8.11
N ARG A 244 7.66 0.33 8.21
CA ARG A 244 7.46 -1.09 7.93
C ARG A 244 6.45 -1.26 6.80
N LEU A 245 6.79 -2.08 5.82
CA LEU A 245 5.90 -2.32 4.68
C LEU A 245 5.06 -3.57 4.90
N PHE A 246 3.78 -3.46 4.53
CA PHE A 246 2.81 -4.55 4.52
C PHE A 246 2.21 -4.62 3.10
N PRO A 247 2.93 -5.28 2.17
CA PRO A 247 2.53 -5.34 0.77
C PRO A 247 1.26 -6.18 0.58
N VAL A 248 0.35 -5.65 -0.24
CA VAL A 248 -0.73 -6.46 -0.83
C VAL A 248 -0.19 -7.05 -2.14
N PRO A 249 -0.24 -8.38 -2.33
CA PRO A 249 0.28 -8.98 -3.55
C PRO A 249 -0.63 -8.67 -4.73
N THR A 250 -0.04 -8.49 -5.91
CA THR A 250 -0.79 -8.32 -7.14
C THR A 250 -1.39 -9.67 -7.55
N PRO A 251 -2.65 -9.73 -8.03
CA PRO A 251 -3.19 -10.96 -8.60
C PRO A 251 -2.29 -11.50 -9.72
N GLU A 252 -2.14 -12.83 -9.80
CA GLU A 252 -1.20 -13.48 -10.71
C GLU A 252 -1.33 -12.98 -12.16
N ALA A 253 -2.57 -12.83 -12.65
CA ALA A 253 -2.86 -12.35 -14.00
C ALA A 253 -2.34 -10.93 -14.30
N GLY A 254 -2.01 -10.14 -13.28
CA GLY A 254 -1.54 -8.77 -13.38
C GLY A 254 -0.11 -8.53 -12.88
N LYS A 255 0.58 -9.54 -12.31
CA LYS A 255 1.89 -9.34 -11.66
C LYS A 255 2.92 -8.69 -12.57
N LYS A 256 3.11 -9.26 -13.77
CA LYS A 256 4.06 -8.73 -14.76
C LYS A 256 3.65 -7.33 -15.20
N GLU A 257 2.42 -7.17 -15.67
CA GLU A 257 1.93 -5.89 -16.20
C GLU A 257 2.00 -4.76 -15.16
N TYR A 258 1.59 -5.00 -13.91
CA TYR A 258 1.62 -3.97 -12.88
C TYR A 258 3.05 -3.54 -12.54
N ALA A 259 3.96 -4.51 -12.40
CA ALA A 259 5.35 -4.22 -12.16
C ALA A 259 5.96 -3.42 -13.32
N GLU A 260 5.69 -3.76 -14.58
CA GLU A 260 6.15 -2.97 -15.73
C GLU A 260 5.62 -1.52 -15.67
N LEU A 261 4.32 -1.34 -15.42
CA LEU A 261 3.70 -0.02 -15.28
C LEU A 261 4.32 0.82 -14.17
N GLU A 262 4.59 0.22 -13.02
CA GLU A 262 5.19 0.91 -11.88
C GLU A 262 6.69 1.18 -12.09
N ILE A 263 7.45 0.27 -12.73
CA ILE A 263 8.86 0.53 -13.13
C ILE A 263 8.93 1.73 -14.07
N LEU A 264 8.15 1.73 -15.15
CA LEU A 264 8.12 2.84 -16.12
C LEU A 264 7.66 4.14 -15.45
N GLY A 265 6.65 4.05 -14.56
CA GLY A 265 6.20 5.16 -13.74
C GLY A 265 7.32 5.73 -12.85
N ILE A 266 8.05 4.88 -12.14
CA ILE A 266 9.17 5.26 -11.28
C ILE A 266 10.26 5.96 -12.10
N LEU A 267 10.66 5.43 -13.26
CA LEU A 267 11.62 6.08 -14.14
C LEU A 267 11.20 7.52 -14.48
N ASN A 268 9.93 7.73 -14.84
CA ASN A 268 9.40 9.06 -15.12
C ASN A 268 9.45 9.99 -13.90
N TYR A 269 9.10 9.48 -12.71
CA TYR A 269 9.13 10.28 -11.48
C TYR A 269 10.54 10.65 -11.03
N VAL A 270 11.51 9.76 -11.21
CA VAL A 270 12.91 9.93 -10.81
C VAL A 270 13.66 10.79 -11.83
N LEU A 271 13.64 10.39 -13.10
CA LEU A 271 14.53 10.94 -14.13
C LEU A 271 13.98 12.20 -14.79
N ARG A 272 12.65 12.36 -14.91
CA ARG A 272 12.05 13.50 -15.61
C ARG A 272 11.42 14.51 -14.66
N ARG A 273 10.62 14.03 -13.71
CA ARG A 273 9.86 14.91 -12.81
C ARG A 273 10.67 15.36 -11.60
N GLY A 274 11.71 14.61 -11.21
CA GLY A 274 12.54 14.93 -10.04
C GLY A 274 11.79 14.94 -8.71
N VAL A 275 10.67 14.22 -8.61
CA VAL A 275 9.81 14.15 -7.40
C VAL A 275 9.92 12.82 -6.65
N ALA A 276 10.86 11.98 -7.06
CA ALA A 276 11.24 10.73 -6.41
C ALA A 276 12.76 10.56 -6.50
N GLU A 277 13.35 9.81 -5.57
CA GLU A 277 14.78 9.44 -5.62
C GLU A 277 14.98 8.09 -6.32
N LYS A 278 16.22 7.81 -6.76
CA LYS A 278 16.59 6.48 -7.28
C LYS A 278 16.43 5.41 -6.20
N GLU A 279 16.83 5.74 -4.98
CA GLU A 279 16.74 4.87 -3.79
C GLU A 279 15.41 5.04 -3.05
N SER A 280 14.90 3.95 -2.49
CA SER A 280 13.75 3.93 -1.59
C SER A 280 14.09 4.52 -0.21
N TYR A 281 13.10 5.12 0.46
CA TYR A 281 13.25 5.52 1.87
C TYR A 281 13.50 4.26 2.72
N PRO A 282 14.39 4.29 3.73
CA PRO A 282 14.70 3.11 4.53
C PRO A 282 13.47 2.45 5.14
N TYR A 283 13.29 1.16 4.91
CA TYR A 283 12.18 0.38 5.45
C TYR A 283 12.60 -1.01 5.88
N VAL A 284 11.74 -1.65 6.65
CA VAL A 284 11.82 -3.08 6.98
C VAL A 284 10.57 -3.79 6.48
N MET A 285 10.71 -5.05 6.11
CA MET A 285 9.59 -5.93 5.79
C MET A 285 9.29 -6.82 7.01
N ASN A 286 8.13 -7.47 7.00
CA ASN A 286 7.84 -8.50 7.97
C ASN A 286 8.48 -9.82 7.49
N GLU A 287 9.51 -10.28 8.19
CA GLU A 287 10.26 -11.51 7.89
C GLU A 287 9.59 -12.76 8.49
#